data_AF-A0A0N8R4U5-F1
#
_entry.id   AF-A0A0N8R4U5-F1
#
_cell.length_a   1.000
_cell.length_b   1.000
_cell.length_c   1.000
_cell.angle_alpha   90.00
_cell.angle_beta   90.00
_cell.angle_gamma   90.00
#
_symmetry.space_group_name_H-M   'P 1'
#
loop_
_entity.id
_entity.type
_entity.pdbx_description
1 polymer ?
#
loop_
_entity_poly.entity_id
_entity_poly.type
_entity_poly.pdbx_seq_one_letter_code
_entity_poly.pdbx_strand_id
1 'polypeptide(L)'
;MALLITARYLREGIPFNLGWWGFTFPLGVYALTTLKLASLLGLGFFSLFGCLLVAMLVVLWLIVGWRTVSGAWHGELFVSPCIAGLAK
;
A
#
# COMPACT_ATOMS: atom_id res chain seq x y z
N MET A 1 -23.94 -5.72 -8.38
CA MET A 1 -23.47 -6.49 -7.21
C MET A 1 -22.11 -6.04 -6.70
N ALA A 2 -21.05 -6.00 -7.53
CA ALA A 2 -19.71 -5.55 -7.10
C ALA A 2 -19.70 -4.15 -6.44
N LEU A 3 -20.38 -3.16 -7.03
CA LEU A 3 -20.46 -1.79 -6.49
C LEU A 3 -21.11 -1.71 -5.09
N LEU A 4 -22.11 -2.55 -4.82
CA LEU A 4 -22.79 -2.58 -3.52
C LEU A 4 -21.89 -3.20 -2.45
N ILE A 5 -21.11 -4.22 -2.81
CA ILE A 5 -20.12 -4.86 -1.95
C ILE A 5 -18.99 -3.87 -1.64
N THR A 6 -18.46 -3.17 -2.66
CA THR A 6 -17.45 -2.12 -2.48
C THR A 6 -17.97 -0.98 -1.61
N ALA A 7 -19.22 -0.53 -1.80
CA ALA A 7 -19.83 0.52 -0.98
C ALA A 7 -20.01 0.10 0.49
N ARG A 8 -20.33 -1.18 0.74
CA ARG A 8 -20.42 -1.73 2.09
C ARG A 8 -19.04 -1.84 2.75
N TYR A 9 -18.03 -2.33 2.03
CA TYR A 9 -16.65 -2.37 2.53
C TYR A 9 -16.08 -0.97 2.84
N LEU A 10 -16.47 0.05 2.07
CA LEU A 10 -16.11 1.43 2.37
C LEU A 10 -16.78 1.95 3.64
N ARG A 11 -18.00 1.50 3.98
CA ARG A 11 -18.70 1.88 5.23
C ARG A 11 -18.20 1.14 6.47
N GLU A 12 -17.93 -0.16 6.36
CA GLU A 12 -17.50 -0.99 7.49
C GLU A 12 -16.00 -0.80 7.82
N GLY A 13 -15.25 -0.16 6.92
CA GLY A 13 -13.82 0.03 7.04
C GLY A 13 -13.07 -1.22 6.61
N ILE A 14 -12.09 -1.06 5.70
CA ILE A 14 -11.31 -2.19 5.21
C ILE A 14 -10.26 -2.53 6.28
N PRO A 15 -10.29 -3.73 6.89
CA PRO A 15 -9.30 -4.11 7.89
C PRO A 15 -7.91 -4.17 7.24
N PHE A 16 -6.89 -3.82 8.03
CA PHE A 16 -5.52 -3.92 7.58
C PHE A 16 -5.13 -5.38 7.35
N ASN A 17 -4.44 -5.63 6.23
CA ASN A 17 -3.84 -6.93 5.93
C ASN A 17 -2.56 -6.71 5.14
N LEU A 18 -1.74 -7.76 5.00
CA LEU A 18 -0.46 -7.67 4.27
C LEU A 18 -0.61 -7.26 2.81
N GLY A 19 -1.77 -7.48 2.18
CA GLY A 19 -2.06 -7.09 0.80
C GLY A 19 -2.00 -5.58 0.56
N TRP A 20 -2.06 -4.75 1.61
CA TRP A 20 -1.84 -3.30 1.50
C TRP A 20 -0.44 -2.94 0.98
N TRP A 21 0.56 -3.81 1.17
CA TRP A 21 1.88 -3.64 0.54
C TRP A 21 1.79 -3.59 -0.99
N GLY A 22 0.80 -4.25 -1.59
CA GLY A 22 0.56 -4.25 -3.03
C GLY A 22 0.33 -2.86 -3.63
N PHE A 23 -0.04 -1.86 -2.83
CA PHE A 23 -0.20 -0.46 -3.29
C PHE A 23 1.13 0.27 -3.50
N THR A 24 2.21 -0.16 -2.83
CA THR A 24 3.52 0.51 -2.94
C THR A 24 4.17 0.28 -4.31
N PHE A 25 3.95 -0.90 -4.91
CA PHE A 25 4.51 -1.27 -6.21
C PHE A 25 4.05 -0.36 -7.37
N PRO A 26 2.74 -0.24 -7.69
CA PRO A 26 2.30 0.60 -8.80
C PRO A 26 2.70 2.06 -8.58
N LEU A 27 2.59 2.57 -7.35
CA LEU A 27 2.97 3.94 -7.01
C LEU A 27 4.48 4.18 -7.21
N GLY A 28 5.31 3.22 -6.84
CA GLY A 28 6.76 3.26 -7.08
C GLY A 28 7.11 3.27 -8.57
N VAL A 29 6.45 2.44 -9.37
CA VAL A 29 6.66 2.43 -10.83
C VAL A 29 6.26 3.77 -11.45
N TYR A 30 5.11 4.34 -11.07
CA TYR A 30 4.70 5.66 -11.55
C TYR A 30 5.67 6.77 -11.13
N ALA A 31 6.15 6.76 -9.90
CA ALA A 31 7.14 7.73 -9.41
C ALA A 31 8.44 7.65 -10.22
N LEU A 32 9.00 6.44 -10.37
CA LEU A 32 10.25 6.19 -11.11
C LEU A 32 10.13 6.59 -12.58
N THR A 33 9.07 6.16 -13.25
CA THR A 33 8.84 6.46 -14.68
C THR A 33 8.62 7.95 -14.90
N THR A 34 7.92 8.64 -14.01
CA THR A 34 7.71 10.09 -14.07
C THR A 34 9.02 10.85 -13.89
N LEU A 35 9.85 10.47 -12.92
CA LEU A 35 11.17 11.10 -12.72
C LEU A 35 12.11 10.81 -13.90
N LYS A 36 12.05 9.60 -14.47
CA LYS A 36 12.79 9.29 -15.70
C LYS A 36 12.32 10.16 -16.86
N LEU A 37 11.01 10.33 -17.02
CA LEU A 37 10.45 11.21 -18.04
C LEU A 37 10.89 12.67 -17.85
N ALA A 38 10.96 13.15 -16.60
CA ALA A 38 11.50 14.46 -16.26
C ALA A 38 12.95 14.63 -16.73
N SER A 39 13.79 13.60 -16.53
CA SER A 39 15.19 13.63 -16.98
C SER A 39 15.34 13.64 -18.51
N LEU A 40 14.38 13.08 -19.24
CA LEU A 40 14.40 13.01 -20.71
C LEU A 40 13.86 14.28 -21.36
N LEU A 41 12.80 14.86 -20.81
CA LEU A 41 12.14 16.04 -21.39
C LEU A 41 12.67 17.36 -20.84
N GLY A 42 13.32 17.36 -19.67
CA GLY A 42 13.82 18.59 -19.02
C GLY A 42 12.71 19.52 -18.51
N LEU A 43 11.46 19.10 -18.53
CA LEU A 43 10.32 19.88 -18.06
C LEU A 43 10.15 19.73 -16.55
N GLY A 44 10.24 20.86 -15.81
CA GLY A 44 10.14 20.87 -14.35
C GLY A 44 8.81 20.33 -13.79
N PHE A 45 7.74 20.33 -14.59
CA PHE A 45 6.46 19.72 -14.23
C PHE A 45 6.59 18.26 -13.82
N PHE A 46 7.32 17.45 -14.60
CA PHE A 46 7.49 16.03 -14.30
C PHE A 46 8.37 15.80 -13.07
N SER A 47 9.35 16.67 -12.81
CA SER A 47 10.14 16.61 -11.59
C SER A 47 9.27 16.84 -10.35
N LEU A 48 8.42 17.88 -10.37
CA LEU A 48 7.51 18.16 -9.26
C LEU A 48 6.50 17.03 -9.07
N PHE A 49 5.89 16.56 -10.16
CA PHE A 49 4.91 15.48 -10.11
C PHE A 49 5.54 14.16 -9.61
N GLY A 50 6.74 13.83 -10.09
CA GLY A 50 7.51 12.67 -9.61
C GLY A 50 7.82 12.77 -8.12
N CYS A 51 8.26 13.93 -7.64
CA CYS A 51 8.50 14.17 -6.21
C CYS A 51 7.21 14.00 -5.37
N LEU A 52 6.06 14.47 -5.86
CA LEU A 52 4.77 14.26 -5.17
C LEU A 52 4.43 12.77 -5.07
N LEU A 53 4.63 12.00 -6.14
CA LEU A 53 4.41 10.55 -6.12
C LEU A 53 5.36 9.84 -5.14
N VAL A 54 6.63 10.26 -5.06
CA VAL A 54 7.59 9.75 -4.06
C VAL A 54 7.13 10.09 -2.64
N ALA A 55 6.67 11.32 -2.39
CA ALA A 55 6.17 11.72 -1.07
C ALA A 55 4.95 10.88 -0.65
N MET A 56 4.00 10.64 -1.57
CA MET A 56 2.87 9.74 -1.33
C MET A 56 3.33 8.31 -1.04
N LEU A 57 4.35 7.82 -1.77
CA LEU A 57 4.92 6.49 -1.54
C LEU A 57 5.50 6.38 -0.14
N VAL A 58 6.27 7.37 0.32
CA VAL A 58 6.85 7.38 1.68
C VAL A 58 5.75 7.36 2.74
N VAL A 59 4.72 8.19 2.60
CA VAL A 59 3.58 8.22 3.54
C VAL A 59 2.89 6.86 3.59
N LEU A 60 2.60 6.25 2.44
CA LEU A 60 2.01 4.92 2.36
C LEU A 60 2.90 3.86 3.02
N TRP A 61 4.20 3.90 2.75
CA TRP A 61 5.19 2.98 3.31
C TRP A 61 5.24 3.08 4.84
N LEU A 62 5.19 4.30 5.40
CA LEU A 62 5.16 4.52 6.84
C LEU A 62 3.86 3.97 7.48
N ILE A 63 2.70 4.21 6.87
CA ILE A 63 1.41 3.72 7.37
C ILE A 63 1.37 2.20 7.37
N VAL A 64 1.70 1.59 6.24
CA VAL A 64 1.65 0.13 6.07
C VAL A 64 2.74 -0.53 6.92
N GLY A 65 3.96 0.00 6.92
CA GLY A 65 5.07 -0.49 7.72
C GLY A 65 4.77 -0.44 9.22
N TRP A 66 4.24 0.68 9.72
CA TRP A 66 3.85 0.79 11.13
C TRP A 66 2.78 -0.24 11.51
N ARG A 67 1.73 -0.40 10.69
CA ARG A 67 0.68 -1.38 10.93
C ARG A 67 1.17 -2.82 10.82
N THR A 68 2.12 -3.11 9.91
CA THR A 68 2.79 -4.40 9.82
C THR A 68 3.58 -4.69 11.09
N VAL A 69 4.42 -3.76 11.57
CA VAL A 69 5.20 -3.95 12.80
C VAL A 69 4.27 -4.13 14.00
N SER A 70 3.25 -3.28 14.13
CA SER A 70 2.27 -3.38 15.22
C SER A 70 1.52 -4.72 15.18
N GLY A 71 1.03 -5.15 14.01
CA GLY A 71 0.31 -6.42 13.87
C GLY A 71 1.21 -7.64 14.08
N ALA A 72 2.46 -7.58 13.62
CA ALA A 72 3.45 -8.64 13.83
C ALA A 72 3.79 -8.78 15.32
N TRP A 73 3.92 -7.67 16.05
CA TRP A 73 4.18 -7.68 17.49
C TRP A 73 3.01 -8.28 18.30
N HIS A 74 1.77 -8.05 17.87
CA HIS A 74 0.58 -8.62 18.53
C HIS A 74 0.30 -10.08 18.12
N GLY A 75 1.06 -10.67 17.20
CA GLY A 75 0.87 -12.06 16.73
C GLY A 75 -0.34 -12.28 15.80
N GLU A 76 -1.23 -11.28 15.68
CA GLU A 76 -2.44 -11.32 14.85
C GLU A 76 -2.16 -11.32 13.33
N LEU A 77 -0.96 -10.91 12.90
CA LEU A 77 -0.66 -10.72 11.48
C LEU A 77 -0.31 -12.02 10.74
N PHE A 78 0.19 -13.03 11.45
CA PHE A 78 0.61 -14.32 10.89
C PHE A 78 -0.29 -15.47 11.38
N VAL A 79 -1.58 -15.20 11.62
CA VAL A 79 -2.54 -16.25 11.94
C VAL A 79 -2.77 -17.09 10.68
N SER A 80 -2.24 -18.30 10.71
CA SER A 80 -2.45 -19.30 9.67
C SER A 80 -3.63 -20.20 10.10
N PRO A 81 -4.82 -20.08 9.48
CA PRO A 81 -6.00 -20.85 9.89
C PRO A 81 -5.77 -22.38 9.83
N CYS A 82 -4.88 -22.81 8.93
CA CYS A 82 -4.47 -24.19 8.76
C CYS A 82 -3.63 -24.76 9.92
N ILE A 83 -2.90 -23.92 10.66
CA ILE A 83 -2.11 -24.35 11.84
C ILE A 83 -2.97 -24.28 13.11
N ALA A 84 -3.87 -23.30 13.20
CA ALA A 84 -4.80 -23.19 14.33
C ALA A 84 -5.72 -24.42 14.47
N GLY A 85 -6.06 -25.10 13.37
CA GLY A 85 -6.85 -26.32 13.38
C GLY A 85 -6.10 -27.60 13.78
N LEU A 86 -4.77 -27.59 13.79
CA LEU A 86 -3.92 -28.75 14.16
C LEU A 86 -3.64 -28.83 15.67
N ALA A 87 -3.92 -27.76 16.42
CA ALA A 87 -3.68 -27.67 17.87
C ALA A 87 -4.88 -28.12 18.73
N LYS A 88 -5.91 -28.72 18.11
CA LYS A 88 -7.11 -29.23 18.77
C LYS A 88 -7.16 -30.74 18.65
#